data_AF-A0A920KLM7-F1
#
_entry.id   AF-A0A920KLM7-F1
#
_cell.length_a   1.000
_cell.length_b   1.000
_cell.length_c   1.000
_cell.angle_alpha   90.00
_cell.angle_beta   90.00
_cell.angle_gamma   90.00
#
_symmetry.space_group_name_H-M   'P 1'
#
loop_
_entity.id
_entity.type
_entity.pdbx_description
1 polymer ?
#
loop_
_entity_poly.entity_id
_entity_poly.type
_entity_poly.pdbx_seq_one_letter_code
_entity_poly.pdbx_strand_id
1 'polypeptide(L)' 'MVDVKYVKDLNEVYLAEIKADPFFDDFPLVKQSRLSVMPVKLNQWKKLIKMSEKK' A
#
# COMPACT_ATOMS: atom_id res chain seq x y z
N MET A 1 18.76 -6.51 -9.20
CA MET A 1 18.59 -5.86 -7.89
C MET A 1 18.57 -4.36 -8.10
N VAL A 2 17.93 -3.61 -7.21
CA VAL A 2 17.85 -2.14 -7.31
C VAL A 2 18.25 -1.53 -5.98
N ASP A 3 18.91 -0.38 -6.04
CA ASP A 3 19.27 0.38 -4.86
C ASP A 3 18.11 1.29 -4.46
N VAL A 4 17.74 1.25 -3.18
CA VAL A 4 16.71 2.11 -2.60
C VAL A 4 17.32 2.97 -1.50
N LYS A 5 16.76 4.16 -1.28
CA LYS A 5 17.17 5.09 -0.23
C LYS A 5 16.00 5.35 0.71
N TYR A 6 16.32 5.51 1.99
CA TYR A 6 15.36 5.95 2.99
C TYR A 6 14.77 7.32 2.64
N VAL A 7 13.47 7.49 2.91
CA VAL A 7 12.76 8.75 2.68
C VAL A 7 12.14 9.26 3.98
N LYS A 8 11.30 8.46 4.62
CA LYS A 8 10.63 8.80 5.88
C LYS A 8 10.04 7.56 6.55
N ASP A 9 9.77 7.67 7.84
CA ASP A 9 8.96 6.71 8.58
C ASP A 9 7.45 7.00 8.42
N LEU A 10 6.65 5.95 8.53
CA LEU A 10 5.19 5.96 8.46
C LEU A 10 4.63 5.03 9.54
N ASN A 11 3.41 5.28 10.00
CA ASN A 11 2.75 4.34 10.90
C ASN A 11 2.35 3.07 10.14
N GLU A 12 2.18 1.98 10.90
CA GLU A 12 1.76 0.69 10.37
C GLU A 12 0.36 0.79 9.74
N VAL A 13 0.20 0.19 8.57
CA VAL A 13 -1.10 0.00 7.91
C VAL A 13 -1.31 -1.49 7.74
N TYR A 14 -2.35 -2.04 8.36
CA TYR A 14 -2.56 -3.48 8.36
C TYR A 14 -3.22 -3.94 7.06
N LEU A 15 -2.79 -5.11 6.57
CA LEU A 15 -3.36 -5.71 5.36
C LEU A 15 -4.88 -5.95 5.49
N ALA A 16 -5.36 -6.24 6.70
CA ALA A 16 -6.79 -6.42 6.97
C ALA A 16 -7.59 -5.15 6.66
N GLU A 17 -7.07 -3.97 7.02
CA GLU A 17 -7.70 -2.68 6.73
C GLU A 17 -7.75 -2.39 5.23
N ILE A 18 -6.66 -2.70 4.53
CA ILE A 18 -6.58 -2.56 3.07
C ILE A 18 -7.60 -3.47 2.38
N LYS A 19 -7.73 -4.73 2.82
CA LYS A 19 -8.68 -5.70 2.26
C LYS A 19 -10.14 -5.41 2.62
N ALA A 20 -10.40 -4.70 3.72
CA ALA A 20 -11.75 -4.33 4.12
C ALA A 20 -12.33 -3.15 3.32
N ASP A 21 -11.48 -2.39 2.61
CA ASP A 21 -11.88 -1.21 1.86
C ASP A 21 -12.03 -1.53 0.36
N PRO A 22 -13.27 -1.50 -0.19
CA PRO A 22 -13.54 -1.88 -1.59
C PRO A 22 -12.79 -1.04 -2.63
N PHE A 23 -12.27 0.12 -2.23
CA PHE A 23 -11.43 0.95 -3.11
C PHE A 23 -10.17 0.21 -3.58
N PHE A 24 -9.65 -0.72 -2.79
CA PHE A 24 -8.44 -1.49 -3.11
C PHE A 24 -8.74 -2.82 -3.82
N ASP A 25 -9.98 -3.08 -4.22
CA ASP A 25 -10.34 -4.34 -4.88
C ASP A 25 -9.49 -4.61 -6.13
N ASP A 26 -9.16 -3.56 -6.89
CA ASP A 26 -8.29 -3.66 -8.09
C ASP A 26 -6.79 -3.55 -7.78
N PHE A 27 -6.40 -3.47 -6.51
CA PHE A 27 -5.00 -3.34 -6.13
C PHE A 27 -4.29 -4.70 -6.22
N PRO A 28 -3.14 -4.82 -6.92
CA PRO A 28 -2.45 -6.11 -7.05
C PRO A 28 -2.09 -6.77 -5.71
N LEU A 29 -1.87 -5.98 -4.66
CA LEU A 29 -1.62 -6.48 -3.31
C LEU A 29 -2.78 -7.34 -2.77
N VAL A 30 -4.01 -7.02 -3.15
CA VAL A 30 -5.22 -7.75 -2.72
C VAL A 30 -5.44 -8.98 -3.60
N LYS A 31 -5.20 -8.87 -4.92
CA LYS A 31 -5.46 -9.94 -5.90
C LYS A 31 -4.35 -10.99 -6.01
N GLN A 32 -3.09 -10.61 -5.81
CA GLN A 32 -1.91 -11.44 -6.09
C GLN A 32 -1.00 -11.53 -4.87
N SER A 33 -1.30 -12.45 -3.96
CA SER A 33 -0.62 -12.60 -2.66
C SER A 33 0.88 -12.89 -2.74
N ARG A 34 1.37 -13.45 -3.85
CA ARG A 34 2.78 -13.84 -4.04
C ARG A 34 3.59 -12.83 -4.86
N LEU A 35 2.98 -11.71 -5.28
CA LEU A 35 3.67 -10.68 -6.03
C LEU A 35 4.41 -9.75 -5.07
N SER A 36 5.75 -9.78 -5.09
CA SER A 36 6.59 -8.99 -4.18
C SER A 36 6.83 -7.55 -4.64
N VAL A 37 6.74 -7.28 -5.95
CA VAL A 37 6.89 -5.94 -6.53
C VAL A 37 5.72 -5.69 -7.48
N MET A 38 5.04 -4.56 -7.29
CA MET A 38 3.84 -4.24 -8.05
C MET A 38 3.75 -2.74 -8.35
N PRO A 39 3.12 -2.36 -9.47
CA PRO A 39 2.78 -0.96 -9.72
C PRO A 39 1.69 -0.49 -8.76
N VAL A 40 1.79 0.77 -8.31
CA VAL A 40 0.79 1.42 -7.45
C VAL A 40 0.23 2.65 -8.17
N LYS A 41 -1.09 2.76 -8.30
CA LYS A 41 -1.73 3.94 -8.90
C LYS A 41 -1.63 5.13 -7.93
N LEU A 42 -1.58 6.36 -8.45
CA LEU A 42 -1.40 7.56 -7.62
C LEU A 42 -2.51 7.76 -6.58
N ASN A 43 -3.75 7.41 -6.93
CA ASN A 43 -4.90 7.47 -6.02
C ASN A 43 -4.79 6.45 -4.87
N GLN A 44 -4.32 5.23 -5.16
CA GLN A 44 -4.01 4.19 -4.17
C GLN A 44 -2.90 4.64 -3.23
N TRP A 45 -1.81 5.19 -3.79
CA TRP A 45 -0.71 5.73 -3.01
C TRP A 45 -1.17 6.81 -2.02
N LYS A 46 -1.89 7.82 -2.51
CA LYS A 46 -2.41 8.92 -1.65
C LYS A 46 -3.30 8.40 -0.52
N LYS A 47 -4.13 7.38 -0.80
CA LYS A 47 -4.99 6.79 0.22
C LYS A 47 -4.20 6.01 1.27
N LEU A 48 -3.22 5.21 0.86
CA LEU A 48 -2.32 4.48 1.77
C LEU A 48 -1.54 5.43 2.68
N ILE A 49 -0.98 6.52 2.13
CA ILE A 49 -0.30 7.55 2.93
C ILE A 49 -1.26 8.14 3.96
N LYS A 50 -2.49 8.48 3.57
CA LYS A 50 -3.49 9.00 4.51
C LYS A 50 -3.87 7.98 5.60
N MET A 51 -3.90 6.69 5.28
CA MET A 51 -4.14 5.63 6.27
C MET A 51 -2.97 5.56 7.27
N SER A 52 -1.73 5.70 6.80
CA SER A 52 -0.55 5.73 7.67
C SER A 52 -0.42 7.00 8.52
N GLU A 53 -1.18 8.05 8.22
CA GLU A 53 -1.21 9.30 9.00
C GLU A 53 -2.30 9.31 10.08
N LYS A 54 -3.23 8.34 10.06
CA LYS A 54 -4.21 8.21 11.15
C LYS A 54 -3.51 7.68 12.41
N LYS A 55 -3.71 8.41 13.49
CA LYS A 55 -3.23 8.10 14.84
C LYS A 55 -4.31 7.38 15.64
#